data_AF-A0A852M564-F1
#
_entry.id   AF-A0A852M564-F1
#
_cell.length_a   1.000
_cell.length_b   1.000
_cell.length_c   1.000
_cell.angle_alpha   90.00
_cell.angle_beta   90.00
_cell.angle_gamma   90.00
#
_symmetry.space_group_name_H-M   'P 1'
#
loop_
_entity.id
_entity.type
_entity.pdbx_description
1 polymer ?
#
loop_
_entity_poly.entity_id
_entity_poly.type
_entity_poly.pdbx_seq_one_letter_code
_entity_poly.pdbx_strand_id
1 'polypeptide(L)'
;AALFTETPHDMTAQAGEDVEMACSFRGSGSPSYSLEIQWWYVRNHKDWTDKQTWASNQLKASLQEEPGKDATKISVVKVVGSNISHKLRLSRVKPADEGTYECRVIDSSDGKARHHKVKAYLRVEEAGGAGHPQDTQLRGAPLLDPAAPGAAHAHHHHPHKAGRELKKRSADDSCVL
;
A
#
# COMPACT_ATOMS: atom_id res chain seq x y z
N ALA A 1 25.59 15.82 -10.62
CA ALA A 1 24.69 16.48 -9.67
C ALA A 1 23.76 15.44 -9.07
N ALA A 2 23.44 15.55 -7.78
CA ALA A 2 22.53 14.62 -7.13
C ALA A 2 21.07 15.03 -7.40
N LEU A 3 20.21 14.07 -7.74
CA LEU A 3 18.82 14.34 -8.11
C LEU A 3 17.92 13.11 -7.92
N PHE A 4 16.63 13.36 -7.70
CA PHE A 4 15.60 12.32 -7.79
C PHE A 4 15.33 11.99 -9.26
N THR A 5 15.49 10.72 -9.63
CA THR A 5 15.18 10.24 -10.98
C THR A 5 13.74 9.73 -11.09
N GLU A 6 13.11 9.44 -9.95
CA GLU A 6 11.70 9.06 -9.85
C GLU A 6 11.19 9.60 -8.51
N THR A 7 10.09 10.35 -8.56
CA THR A 7 9.44 10.92 -7.38
C THR A 7 8.08 10.27 -7.19
N PRO A 8 7.61 10.09 -5.95
CA PRO A 8 6.23 9.70 -5.74
C PRO A 8 5.29 10.84 -6.16
N HIS A 9 4.06 10.48 -6.49
CA HIS A 9 3.03 11.40 -6.94
C HIS A 9 1.78 11.24 -6.08
N ASP A 10 1.01 12.32 -5.97
CA ASP A 10 -0.28 12.31 -5.28
C ASP A 10 -1.23 11.33 -5.96
N MET A 11 -1.98 10.57 -5.17
CA MET A 11 -2.91 9.56 -5.69
C MET A 11 -4.11 9.37 -4.78
N THR A 12 -5.19 8.86 -5.37
CA THR A 12 -6.43 8.50 -4.68
C THR A 12 -6.65 7.00 -4.86
N ALA A 13 -7.03 6.31 -3.78
CA ALA A 13 -7.38 4.90 -3.78
C ALA A 13 -8.68 4.66 -3.01
N GLN A 14 -9.43 3.64 -3.36
CA GLN A 14 -10.58 3.17 -2.58
C GLN A 14 -10.11 2.33 -1.40
N ALA A 15 -10.86 2.35 -0.31
CA ALA A 15 -10.58 1.51 0.85
C ALA A 15 -10.57 0.02 0.45
N GLY A 16 -9.50 -0.68 0.83
CA GLY A 16 -9.25 -2.07 0.47
C GLY A 16 -8.37 -2.28 -0.77
N GLU A 17 -8.04 -1.23 -1.53
CA GLU A 17 -7.09 -1.33 -2.64
C GLU A 17 -5.63 -1.41 -2.15
N ASP A 18 -4.76 -1.88 -3.05
CA ASP A 18 -3.31 -1.88 -2.84
C ASP A 18 -2.69 -0.69 -3.58
N VAL A 19 -1.76 0.00 -2.92
CA VAL A 19 -1.10 1.20 -3.43
C VAL A 19 0.42 1.00 -3.48
N GLU A 20 1.05 1.50 -4.55
CA GLU A 20 2.51 1.53 -4.69
C GLU A 20 3.01 2.95 -4.97
N MET A 21 4.03 3.37 -4.23
CA MET A 21 4.76 4.62 -4.45
C MET A 21 6.23 4.34 -4.65
N ALA A 22 6.81 4.87 -5.72
CA ALA A 22 8.21 4.67 -6.07
C ALA A 22 9.05 5.93 -5.82
N CYS A 23 10.29 5.73 -5.41
CA CYS A 23 11.26 6.79 -5.23
C CYS A 23 12.65 6.28 -5.65
N SER A 24 13.29 7.01 -6.56
CA SER A 24 14.62 6.70 -7.07
C SER A 24 15.50 7.93 -7.03
N PHE A 25 16.76 7.76 -6.65
CA PHE A 25 17.72 8.84 -6.46
C PHE A 25 19.10 8.48 -7.01
N ARG A 26 19.72 9.47 -7.65
CA ARG A 26 21.08 9.40 -8.15
C ARG A 26 21.94 10.40 -7.37
N GLY A 27 23.00 9.90 -6.74
CA GLY A 27 23.97 10.68 -5.94
C GLY A 27 24.94 11.51 -6.79
N SER A 28 25.76 12.30 -6.12
CA SER A 28 26.51 13.40 -6.77
C SER A 28 27.70 13.00 -7.67
N GLY A 29 28.07 11.72 -7.81
CA GLY A 29 29.17 11.29 -8.69
C GLY A 29 30.56 11.27 -8.05
N SER A 30 30.67 11.42 -6.72
CA SER A 30 31.92 11.36 -5.96
C SER A 30 32.19 9.97 -5.35
N PRO A 31 33.44 9.51 -5.25
CA PRO A 31 33.81 8.09 -5.12
C PRO A 31 33.40 7.38 -3.81
N SER A 32 32.93 8.08 -2.79
CA SER A 32 32.55 7.51 -1.48
C SER A 32 31.04 7.25 -1.36
N TYR A 33 30.42 6.60 -2.35
CA TYR A 33 28.96 6.51 -2.43
C TYR A 33 28.34 5.61 -1.35
N SER A 34 27.77 6.21 -0.31
CA SER A 34 26.81 5.55 0.58
C SER A 34 25.50 6.31 0.54
N LEU A 35 24.44 5.65 0.10
CA LEU A 35 23.09 6.20 0.05
C LEU A 35 22.18 5.44 1.02
N GLU A 36 21.37 6.17 1.78
CA GLU A 36 20.27 5.63 2.59
C GLU A 36 18.95 6.23 2.10
N ILE A 37 18.03 5.41 1.60
CA ILE A 37 16.67 5.82 1.24
C ILE A 37 15.69 5.35 2.31
N GLN A 38 14.74 6.20 2.68
CA GLN A 38 13.78 5.95 3.74
C GLN A 38 12.39 6.39 3.33
N TRP A 39 11.38 5.60 3.70
CA TRP A 39 9.98 6.00 3.62
C TRP A 39 9.47 6.40 4.99
N TRP A 40 8.75 7.53 5.04
CA TRP A 40 8.15 8.08 6.23
C TRP A 40 6.68 8.42 5.99
N TYR A 41 5.82 8.14 6.97
CA TYR A 41 4.44 8.62 7.02
C TYR A 41 4.39 9.87 7.92
N VAL A 42 3.88 10.98 7.41
CA VAL A 42 3.76 12.25 8.15
C VAL A 42 2.30 12.46 8.50
N ARG A 43 1.98 12.30 9.78
CA ARG A 43 0.64 12.43 10.35
C ARG A 43 0.34 13.90 10.61
N ASN A 44 0.14 14.71 9.57
CA ASN A 44 -0.52 16.02 9.68
C ASN A 44 -0.77 16.65 8.29
N HIS A 45 -2.04 16.97 7.99
CA HIS A 45 -2.42 17.69 6.76
C HIS A 45 -2.07 19.19 6.82
N LYS A 46 -1.76 19.74 8.00
CA LYS A 46 -1.42 21.17 8.15
C LYS A 46 -0.14 21.57 7.41
N ASP A 47 0.83 20.67 7.30
CA ASP A 47 2.09 20.93 6.60
C ASP A 47 1.95 20.95 5.07
N TRP A 48 0.86 20.41 4.51
CA TRP A 48 0.56 20.55 3.07
C TRP A 48 0.03 21.96 2.73
N THR A 49 -0.74 22.56 3.67
CA THR A 49 -1.21 23.94 3.53
C THR A 49 -0.06 24.94 3.61
N ASP A 50 1.11 24.50 4.12
CA ASP A 50 2.37 25.23 4.20
C ASP A 50 3.22 25.10 2.90
N LYS A 51 2.59 25.08 1.73
CA LYS A 51 3.30 25.12 0.43
C LYS A 51 4.16 26.39 0.28
N GLN A 52 3.99 27.39 1.15
CA GLN A 52 4.68 28.69 1.15
C GLN A 52 5.86 28.80 2.12
N THR A 53 5.97 28.03 3.20
CA THR A 53 7.04 28.28 4.21
C THR A 53 8.26 27.38 4.03
N TRP A 54 8.13 26.24 3.37
CA TRP A 54 9.28 25.37 3.03
C TRP A 54 10.30 26.01 2.06
N ALA A 55 9.83 26.86 1.13
CA ALA A 55 10.68 27.55 0.16
C ALA A 55 11.47 28.71 0.81
N SER A 56 10.94 29.30 1.89
CA SER A 56 11.55 30.43 2.59
C SER A 56 12.63 29.98 3.60
N ASN A 57 12.53 28.75 4.14
CA ASN A 57 13.41 28.29 5.22
C ASN A 57 14.72 27.61 4.75
N GLN A 58 14.98 27.58 3.44
CA GLN A 58 16.21 27.01 2.85
C GLN A 58 17.50 27.75 3.26
N LEU A 59 17.40 28.90 3.92
CA LEU A 59 18.55 29.69 4.35
C LEU A 59 18.88 29.60 5.85
N LYS A 60 18.14 28.83 6.66
CA LYS A 60 18.36 28.76 8.13
C LYS A 60 18.28 27.39 8.81
N ALA A 61 18.21 26.28 8.09
CA ALA A 61 18.11 24.95 8.73
C ALA A 61 19.46 24.20 8.75
N SER A 62 20.45 24.77 9.43
CA SER A 62 21.65 24.06 9.90
C SER A 62 21.50 23.76 11.39
N LEU A 63 20.58 22.88 11.75
CA LEU A 63 20.66 22.06 12.96
C LEU A 63 19.53 21.03 12.87
N GLN A 64 19.90 19.76 12.74
CA GLN A 64 19.14 18.63 13.24
C GLN A 64 17.62 18.80 13.26
N GLU A 65 16.96 18.50 12.13
CA GLU A 65 15.52 18.23 12.13
C GLU A 65 15.30 16.96 12.97
N GLU A 66 15.25 17.12 14.30
CA GLU A 66 14.67 16.13 15.21
C GLU A 66 13.32 15.76 14.60
N PRO A 67 13.04 14.46 14.37
CA PRO A 67 11.81 14.05 13.73
C PRO A 67 10.66 14.64 14.55
N GLY A 68 9.96 15.61 13.96
CA GLY A 68 8.75 16.18 14.53
C GLY A 68 7.88 15.01 14.97
N LYS A 69 7.28 15.14 16.16
CA LYS A 69 6.54 14.11 16.92
C LYS A 69 5.44 13.37 16.13
N ASP A 70 5.25 13.70 14.86
CA ASP A 70 4.20 13.30 13.95
C ASP A 70 4.69 12.51 12.71
N ALA A 71 5.99 12.19 12.59
CA ALA A 71 6.53 11.39 11.48
C ALA A 71 6.92 9.97 11.91
N THR A 72 6.43 8.96 11.19
CA THR A 72 6.71 7.53 11.44
C THR A 72 7.58 6.96 10.33
N LYS A 73 8.75 6.41 10.67
CA LYS A 73 9.61 5.70 9.70
C LYS A 73 8.97 4.37 9.33
N ILE A 74 8.67 4.18 8.05
CA ILE A 74 8.04 2.97 7.51
C ILE A 74 9.11 1.95 7.10
N SER A 75 10.12 2.39 6.34
CA SER A 75 11.16 1.50 5.84
C SER A 75 12.47 2.24 5.55
N VAL A 76 13.57 1.48 5.47
CA VAL A 76 14.91 1.99 5.18
C VAL A 76 15.70 0.98 4.36
N VAL A 77 16.44 1.49 3.38
CA VAL A 77 17.40 0.72 2.58
C VAL A 77 18.71 1.50 2.50
N LYS A 78 19.83 0.80 2.65
CA LYS A 78 21.19 1.35 2.52
C LYS A 78 21.93 0.62 1.43
N VAL A 79 22.65 1.35 0.59
CA VAL A 79 23.51 0.76 -0.45
C VAL A 79 24.85 1.47 -0.50
N VAL A 80 25.88 0.71 -0.87
CA VAL A 80 27.14 1.27 -1.36
C VAL A 80 26.98 1.41 -2.87
N GLY A 81 26.88 2.64 -3.36
CA GLY A 81 26.61 2.90 -4.78
C GLY A 81 25.99 4.25 -5.05
N SER A 82 26.02 4.68 -6.30
CA SER A 82 25.62 6.01 -6.74
C SER A 82 24.16 6.15 -7.13
N ASN A 83 23.40 5.05 -7.11
CA ASN A 83 21.97 5.04 -7.41
C ASN A 83 21.25 4.18 -6.37
N ILE A 84 20.06 4.60 -5.97
CA ILE A 84 19.21 3.87 -5.04
C ILE A 84 17.76 4.05 -5.43
N SER A 85 16.98 2.97 -5.33
CA SER A 85 15.55 2.96 -5.62
C SER A 85 14.82 2.18 -4.55
N HIS A 86 13.66 2.66 -4.12
CA HIS A 86 12.82 1.99 -3.15
C HIS A 86 11.35 2.24 -3.40
N LYS A 87 10.54 1.20 -3.24
CA LYS A 87 9.11 1.21 -3.47
C LYS A 87 8.36 0.93 -2.18
N LEU A 88 7.52 1.87 -1.78
CA LEU A 88 6.56 1.68 -0.70
C LEU A 88 5.34 0.98 -1.26
N ARG A 89 4.93 -0.14 -0.63
CA ARG A 89 3.71 -0.86 -0.96
C ARG A 89 2.80 -0.89 0.27
N LEU A 90 1.61 -0.34 0.14
CA LEU A 90 0.56 -0.36 1.14
C LEU A 90 -0.51 -1.32 0.66
N SER A 91 -0.91 -2.28 1.49
CA SER A 91 -1.91 -3.28 1.12
C SER A 91 -3.23 -3.05 1.83
N ARG A 92 -4.35 -3.19 1.14
CA ARG A 92 -5.70 -2.98 1.68
C ARG A 92 -5.82 -1.68 2.47
N VAL A 93 -5.57 -0.57 1.79
CA VAL A 93 -5.53 0.77 2.40
C VAL A 93 -6.85 1.10 3.11
N LYS A 94 -6.75 1.84 4.20
CA LYS A 94 -7.87 2.30 5.01
C LYS A 94 -7.94 3.83 5.02
N PRO A 95 -9.09 4.42 5.37
CA PRO A 95 -9.21 5.87 5.59
C PRO A 95 -8.14 6.44 6.54
N ALA A 96 -7.68 5.64 7.52
CA ALA A 96 -6.62 6.03 8.44
C ALA A 96 -5.20 6.05 7.81
N ASP A 97 -5.02 5.43 6.64
CA ASP A 97 -3.76 5.44 5.88
C ASP A 97 -3.66 6.67 4.97
N GLU A 98 -4.73 7.47 4.85
CA GLU A 98 -4.70 8.77 4.19
C GLU A 98 -3.64 9.68 4.86
N GLY A 99 -2.86 10.37 4.03
CA GLY A 99 -1.87 11.32 4.50
C GLY A 99 -0.66 11.48 3.59
N THR A 100 0.36 12.17 4.10
CA THR A 100 1.57 12.46 3.34
C THR A 100 2.65 11.41 3.56
N TYR A 101 3.12 10.83 2.48
CA TYR A 101 4.24 9.91 2.44
C TYR A 101 5.48 10.62 1.90
N GLU A 102 6.59 10.53 2.64
CA GLU A 102 7.83 11.21 2.33
C GLU A 102 8.95 10.21 2.06
N CYS A 103 9.60 10.37 0.91
CA CYS A 103 10.85 9.70 0.59
C CYS A 103 12.01 10.61 1.01
N ARG A 104 12.86 10.13 1.93
CA ARG A 104 14.08 10.82 2.37
C ARG A 104 15.30 10.05 1.89
N VAL A 105 16.28 10.73 1.31
CA VAL A 105 17.57 10.16 0.92
C VAL A 105 18.70 10.89 1.63
N ILE A 106 19.59 10.13 2.26
CA ILE A 106 20.84 10.62 2.84
C ILE A 106 21.97 10.24 1.88
N ASP A 107 22.62 11.23 1.28
CA ASP A 107 23.82 11.09 0.46
C ASP A 107 25.05 11.38 1.32
N SER A 108 25.87 10.35 1.58
CA SER A 108 27.10 10.45 2.38
C SER A 108 28.38 10.44 1.51
N SER A 109 28.29 10.91 0.25
CA SER A 109 29.38 10.78 -0.74
C SER A 109 30.56 11.74 -0.61
N ASP A 110 30.44 12.86 0.11
CA ASP A 110 31.47 13.91 0.18
C ASP A 110 32.06 14.12 1.59
N GLY A 111 31.87 13.15 2.48
CA GLY A 111 32.23 13.28 3.89
C GLY A 111 31.25 14.13 4.71
N LYS A 112 30.21 14.69 4.09
CA LYS A 112 29.04 15.29 4.75
C LYS A 112 27.77 14.56 4.32
N ALA A 113 26.87 14.33 5.29
CA ALA A 113 25.57 13.75 5.00
C ALA A 113 24.63 14.85 4.45
N ARG A 114 24.33 14.77 3.15
CA ARG A 114 23.34 15.64 2.49
C ARG A 114 21.97 14.96 2.50
N HIS A 115 20.94 15.73 2.81
CA HIS A 115 19.58 15.23 2.94
C HIS A 115 18.72 15.73 1.78
N HIS A 116 18.03 14.82 1.12
CA HIS A 116 17.13 15.10 0.01
C HIS A 116 15.74 14.54 0.35
N LYS A 117 14.67 15.28 0.03
CA LYS A 117 13.29 14.86 0.34
C LYS A 117 12.30 15.19 -0.79
N VAL A 118 11.37 14.27 -1.02
CA VAL A 118 10.19 14.42 -1.89
C VAL A 118 8.98 13.78 -1.23
N LYS A 119 7.78 14.26 -1.55
CA LYS A 119 6.54 13.89 -0.87
C LYS A 119 5.42 13.60 -1.87
N ALA A 120 4.47 12.78 -1.46
CA ALA A 120 3.20 12.56 -2.12
C ALA A 120 2.07 12.43 -1.08
N TYR A 121 0.87 12.85 -1.45
CA TYR A 121 -0.35 12.65 -0.67
C TYR A 121 -1.13 11.44 -1.19
N LEU A 122 -1.47 10.51 -0.29
CA LEU A 122 -2.43 9.45 -0.57
C LEU A 122 -3.78 9.86 0.00
N ARG A 123 -4.79 9.96 -0.85
CA ARG A 123 -6.20 10.09 -0.45
C ARG A 123 -6.86 8.72 -0.45
N VAL A 124 -7.63 8.41 0.60
CA VAL A 124 -8.36 7.13 0.66
C VAL A 124 -9.85 7.40 0.75
N GLU A 125 -10.57 6.97 -0.28
CA GLU A 125 -12.02 7.08 -0.35
C GLU A 125 -12.67 5.86 0.32
N GLU A 126 -13.69 6.09 1.13
CA GLU A 126 -14.47 5.01 1.74
C GLU A 126 -15.08 4.14 0.63
N ALA A 127 -14.96 2.82 0.75
CA ALA A 127 -15.60 1.90 -0.17
C ALA A 127 -17.11 2.14 -0.09
N GLY A 128 -17.69 2.74 -1.12
CA GLY A 128 -19.05 3.25 -1.12
C GLY A 128 -20.06 2.21 -0.61
N GLY A 129 -20.55 2.42 0.62
CA GLY A 129 -21.80 1.86 1.11
C GLY A 129 -22.98 2.59 0.48
N ALA A 130 -23.05 2.66 -0.85
CA ALA A 130 -24.28 3.04 -1.53
C ALA A 130 -25.22 1.82 -1.45
N GLY A 131 -25.97 1.75 -0.36
CA GLY A 131 -27.04 0.78 -0.20
C GLY A 131 -27.94 0.80 -1.44
N HIS A 132 -28.09 -0.37 -2.05
CA HIS A 132 -29.04 -0.62 -3.11
C HIS A 132 -30.46 -0.46 -2.55
N PRO A 133 -31.25 0.58 -2.90
CA PRO A 133 -32.64 0.66 -2.50
C PRO A 133 -33.47 0.07 -3.64
N GLN A 134 -33.43 -1.25 -3.81
CA GLN A 134 -34.34 -1.96 -4.71
C GLN A 134 -34.68 -3.32 -4.11
N ASP A 135 -35.42 -3.33 -3.01
CA ASP A 135 -36.36 -4.41 -2.76
C ASP A 135 -37.51 -3.90 -1.88
N THR A 136 -38.29 -2.99 -2.47
CA THR A 136 -39.63 -2.70 -1.99
C THR A 136 -40.55 -2.64 -3.20
N GLN A 137 -41.04 -3.80 -3.64
CA GLN A 137 -42.36 -3.86 -4.25
C GLN A 137 -43.03 -5.21 -4.02
N LEU A 138 -43.51 -5.39 -2.79
CA LEU A 138 -44.70 -6.20 -2.51
C LEU A 138 -45.90 -5.59 -3.26
N ARG A 139 -46.36 -6.24 -4.33
CA ARG A 139 -47.73 -6.17 -4.90
C ARG A 139 -47.79 -7.12 -6.10
N GLY A 140 -48.65 -8.13 -6.20
CA GLY A 140 -49.73 -8.62 -5.36
C GLY A 140 -50.55 -9.64 -6.17
N ALA A 141 -51.22 -10.57 -5.50
CA ALA A 141 -52.56 -11.08 -5.85
C ALA A 141 -52.97 -12.15 -4.81
N PRO A 142 -54.24 -12.17 -4.35
CA PRO A 142 -54.73 -13.09 -3.33
C PRO A 142 -55.40 -14.31 -3.97
N LEU A 143 -55.14 -15.53 -3.48
CA LEU A 143 -55.99 -16.69 -3.80
C LEU A 143 -56.13 -17.62 -2.57
N LEU A 144 -57.29 -17.45 -1.94
CA LEU A 144 -58.19 -18.44 -1.31
C LEU A 144 -57.64 -19.86 -1.00
N ASP A 145 -57.64 -20.19 0.30
CA ASP A 145 -57.76 -21.54 0.93
C ASP A 145 -58.97 -22.36 0.37
N PRO A 146 -59.15 -23.70 0.60
CA PRO A 146 -58.74 -24.46 1.80
C PRO A 146 -58.33 -25.97 1.63
N ALA A 147 -57.84 -26.53 2.75
CA ALA A 147 -58.10 -27.89 3.30
C ALA A 147 -57.38 -29.17 2.78
N ALA A 148 -56.64 -29.76 3.74
CA ALA A 148 -56.70 -31.16 4.22
C ALA A 148 -55.76 -32.26 3.65
N PRO A 149 -55.42 -33.28 4.49
CA PRO A 149 -54.18 -34.06 4.42
C PRO A 149 -54.34 -35.48 3.86
N GLY A 150 -53.27 -36.10 3.34
CA GLY A 150 -53.32 -37.49 2.92
C GLY A 150 -52.04 -38.07 2.30
N ALA A 151 -51.34 -38.88 3.10
CA ALA A 151 -50.66 -40.14 2.79
C ALA A 151 -50.01 -40.42 1.40
N ALA A 152 -48.70 -40.70 1.50
CA ALA A 152 -48.03 -41.95 1.11
C ALA A 152 -47.31 -42.10 -0.25
N HIS A 153 -46.17 -42.80 -0.13
CA HIS A 153 -45.29 -43.42 -1.12
C HIS A 153 -44.43 -42.49 -2.00
N ALA A 154 -43.18 -42.78 -2.35
CA ALA A 154 -42.14 -43.71 -1.87
C ALA A 154 -40.92 -43.39 -2.75
N HIS A 155 -39.77 -42.97 -2.20
CA HIS A 155 -38.54 -42.88 -3.00
C HIS A 155 -37.31 -43.39 -2.26
N HIS A 156 -36.64 -44.32 -2.94
CA HIS A 156 -35.36 -44.95 -2.63
C HIS A 156 -34.25 -43.92 -2.42
N HIS A 157 -33.48 -44.06 -1.33
CA HIS A 157 -32.12 -43.54 -1.28
C HIS A 157 -31.18 -44.58 -0.66
N HIS A 158 -30.30 -45.12 -1.50
CA HIS A 158 -29.11 -45.86 -1.09
C HIS A 158 -28.00 -44.86 -0.67
N PRO A 159 -27.20 -45.18 0.36
CA PRO A 159 -26.20 -44.27 0.92
C PRO A 159 -24.76 -44.59 0.47
N HIS A 160 -23.87 -43.63 0.74
CA HIS A 160 -22.40 -43.70 0.85
C HIS A 160 -21.54 -43.88 -0.41
N LYS A 161 -20.60 -42.95 -0.66
CA LYS A 161 -19.23 -43.00 -0.11
C LYS A 161 -18.38 -41.78 -0.50
N ALA A 162 -17.53 -41.38 0.44
CA ALA A 162 -16.39 -40.49 0.24
C ALA A 162 -15.23 -41.21 -0.48
N GLY A 163 -14.43 -40.47 -1.25
CA GLY A 163 -13.19 -40.96 -1.84
C GLY A 163 -12.22 -39.80 -2.11
N ARG A 164 -11.18 -39.70 -1.28
CA ARG A 164 -10.01 -38.83 -1.43
C ARG A 164 -9.11 -39.44 -2.51
N GLU A 165 -8.48 -38.65 -3.38
CA GLU A 165 -7.23 -39.05 -4.04
C GLU A 165 -6.22 -37.90 -4.12
N LEU A 166 -5.11 -38.07 -3.40
CA LEU A 166 -3.84 -37.36 -3.54
C LEU A 166 -3.04 -38.04 -4.66
N LYS A 167 -2.69 -37.32 -5.73
CA LYS A 167 -1.74 -37.83 -6.73
C LYS A 167 -0.32 -37.38 -6.35
N LYS A 168 0.49 -38.33 -5.89
CA LYS A 168 1.96 -38.24 -5.79
C LYS A 168 2.60 -38.97 -6.97
N ARG A 169 3.90 -38.67 -7.20
CA ARG A 169 5.00 -39.41 -7.86
C ARG A 169 5.57 -38.65 -9.08
N SER A 170 6.89 -38.57 -9.34
CA SER A 170 8.08 -39.21 -8.75
C SER A 170 9.33 -38.36 -9.04
N ALA A 171 10.37 -38.52 -8.23
CA ALA A 171 11.75 -38.12 -8.52
C ALA A 171 12.50 -39.23 -9.27
N ASP A 172 13.55 -38.84 -10.00
CA ASP A 172 14.84 -39.55 -10.24
C ASP A 172 15.78 -38.54 -10.94
N ASP A 173 16.73 -37.92 -10.24
CA ASP A 173 18.15 -38.30 -10.06
C ASP A 173 18.93 -38.57 -11.35
N SER A 174 19.94 -37.73 -11.64
CA SER A 174 21.26 -38.17 -12.12
C SER A 174 22.24 -36.98 -12.12
N CYS A 175 23.24 -37.09 -11.25
CA CYS A 175 24.52 -36.36 -11.29
C CYS A 175 25.41 -36.83 -12.46
N VAL A 176 26.67 -36.32 -12.49
CA VAL A 176 27.83 -36.69 -13.33
C VAL A 176 27.92 -35.79 -14.59
N LEU A 177 28.94 -34.97 -14.86
CA LEU A 177 30.33 -34.80 -14.40
C LEU A 177 30.75 -33.34 -14.59
#